data_AF-A0A434SNI8-F1
#
_entry.id   AF-A0A434SNI8-F1
#
_cell.length_a   1.000
_cell.length_b   1.000
_cell.length_c   1.000
_cell.angle_alpha   90.00
_cell.angle_beta   90.00
_cell.angle_gamma   90.00
#
_symmetry.space_group_name_H-M   'P 1'
#
loop_
_entity.id
_entity.type
_entity.pdbx_description
1 polymer ?
#
loop_
_entity_poly.entity_id
_entity_poly.type
_entity_poly.pdbx_seq_one_letter_code
_entity_poly.pdbx_strand_id
1 'polypeptide(L)' 'MAADRAGAPPRAWQRMLSGRRLDLLDPSPLDIEIADIAHGLARVARWNGQT' A
#
# COMPACT_ATOMS: atom_id res chain seq x y z
N MET A 1 14.69 2.45 -9.35
CA MET A 1 14.19 2.29 -7.97
C MET A 1 15.40 2.42 -7.07
N ALA A 2 15.56 3.54 -6.36
CA ALA A 2 16.70 3.70 -5.46
C ALA A 2 16.63 2.57 -4.43
N ALA A 3 17.67 1.75 -4.34
CA ALA A 3 17.83 0.83 -3.22
C ALA A 3 17.71 1.65 -1.92
N ASP A 4 17.09 1.07 -0.89
CA ASP A 4 17.10 1.68 0.44
C ASP A 4 18.54 2.07 0.76
N ARG A 5 18.79 3.37 0.94
CA ARG A 5 20.13 3.83 1.31
C ARG A 5 20.47 3.17 2.64
N ALA A 6 21.70 2.68 2.77
CA ALA A 6 22.19 2.18 4.05
C ALA A 6 21.99 3.26 5.12
N GLY A 7 21.16 2.97 6.13
CA GLY A 7 20.78 3.90 7.19
C GLY A 7 19.44 4.63 7.02
N ALA A 8 18.69 4.44 5.93
CA ALA A 8 17.33 4.95 5.81
C ALA A 8 16.37 4.14 6.72
N PRO A 9 15.37 4.78 7.34
CA PRO A 9 14.37 4.05 8.13
C PRO A 9 13.59 3.08 7.24
N PRO A 10 13.16 1.92 7.77
CA PRO A 10 12.33 0.97 7.02
C PRO A 10 11.13 1.67 6.40
N ARG A 11 10.75 1.23 5.20
CA ARG A 11 9.59 1.79 4.50
C ARG A 11 8.32 1.56 5.31
N ALA A 12 7.75 2.65 5.82
CA ALA A 12 6.50 2.67 6.58
C ALA A 12 5.29 3.11 5.73
N TRP A 13 5.30 2.84 4.42
CA TRP A 13 4.29 3.34 3.51
C TRP A 13 4.03 2.43 2.31
N GLN A 14 2.84 2.55 1.73
CA GLN A 14 2.40 1.85 0.53
C GLN A 14 2.15 2.85 -0.60
N ARG A 15 2.61 2.51 -1.82
CA ARG A 15 2.22 3.26 -3.03
C ARG A 15 0.91 2.70 -3.57
N MET A 16 -0.04 3.58 -3.83
CA MET A 16 -1.29 3.25 -4.49
C MET A 16 -1.14 3.37 -6.02
N LEU A 17 -2.04 2.73 -6.77
CA LEU A 17 -2.02 2.79 -8.24
C LEU A 17 -2.42 4.17 -8.76
N SER A 18 -3.19 4.93 -7.97
CA SER A 18 -3.43 6.36 -8.16
C SER A 18 -2.17 7.24 -8.09
N GLY A 19 -1.02 6.70 -7.64
CA GLY A 19 0.21 7.45 -7.41
C GLY A 19 0.31 8.06 -6.01
N ARG A 20 -0.76 7.98 -5.20
CA ARG A 20 -0.77 8.39 -3.80
C ARG A 20 0.11 7.48 -2.93
N ARG A 21 0.52 7.99 -1.78
CA ARG A 21 1.23 7.24 -0.75
C ARG A 21 0.35 7.16 0.49
N LEU A 22 0.08 5.96 0.98
CA LEU A 22 -0.59 5.74 2.26
C LEU A 22 0.47 5.39 3.31
N ASP A 23 0.50 6.13 4.42
CA ASP A 23 1.33 5.77 5.58
C ASP A 23 0.69 4.60 6.35
N LEU A 24 1.52 3.65 6.79
CA LEU A 24 1.06 2.44 7.49
C LEU A 24 1.01 2.62 9.00
N LEU A 25 1.76 3.57 9.56
CA LEU A 25 1.83 3.82 10.99
C LEU A 25 0.86 4.92 11.42
N ASP A 26 0.63 5.90 10.56
CA ASP A 26 -0.29 7.02 10.80
C ASP A 26 -1.10 7.36 9.54
N PRO A 27 -2.11 6.54 9.18
CA PRO A 27 -2.85 6.72 7.93
C PRO A 27 -3.75 7.95 7.98
N SER A 28 -3.54 8.88 7.03
CA SER A 28 -4.44 10.01 6.81
C SER A 28 -5.67 9.58 6.01
N PRO A 29 -6.90 9.91 6.44
CA PRO A 29 -8.11 9.67 5.65
C PRO A 29 -8.08 10.36 4.29
N LEU A 30 -7.35 11.48 4.18
CA LEU A 30 -7.23 12.23 2.93
C LEU A 30 -6.44 11.47 1.87
N ASP A 31 -5.64 10.45 2.24
CA ASP A 31 -4.84 9.65 1.30
C ASP A 31 -5.55 8.38 0.82
N ILE A 32 -6.80 8.16 1.25
CA ILE A 32 -7.60 6.99 0.90
C ILE A 32 -8.53 7.29 -0.28
N GLU A 33 -8.47 6.48 -1.33
CA GLU A 33 -9.39 6.51 -2.47
C GLU A 33 -10.09 5.16 -2.67
N ILE A 34 -11.38 5.20 -3.00
CA ILE A 34 -12.16 3.97 -3.22
C ILE A 34 -11.64 3.16 -4.41
N ALA A 35 -11.12 3.84 -5.43
CA ALA A 35 -10.58 3.19 -6.62
C ALA A 35 -9.35 2.31 -6.29
N ASP A 36 -8.51 2.76 -5.36
CA ASP A 36 -7.33 2.00 -4.91
C ASP A 36 -7.74 0.79 -4.06
N ILE A 37 -8.74 0.97 -3.18
CA ILE A 37 -9.31 -0.14 -2.38
C ILE A 37 -9.92 -1.19 -3.30
N ALA A 38 -10.75 -0.78 -4.26
CA ALA A 38 -11.40 -1.69 -5.19
C ALA A 38 -10.37 -2.52 -6.00
N HIS A 39 -9.31 -1.87 -6.49
CA HIS A 39 -8.24 -2.57 -7.21
C HIS A 39 -7.49 -3.59 -6.33
N GLY A 40 -7.21 -3.24 -5.08
CA GLY A 40 -6.59 -4.15 -4.12
C GLY A 40 -7.48 -5.36 -3.83
N LEU A 41 -8.73 -5.12 -3.44
CA LEU A 41 -9.69 -6.17 -3.10
C LEU A 41 -9.99 -7.11 -4.27
N ALA A 42 -9.97 -6.61 -5.51
CA ALA A 42 -10.19 -7.43 -6.70
C ALA A 42 -9.07 -8.47 -6.94
N ARG A 43 -7.91 -8.34 -6.29
CA ARG A 43 -6.73 -9.19 -6.53
C ARG A 43 -6.24 -9.95 -5.30
N VAL A 44 -6.69 -9.57 -4.10
CA VAL A 44 -6.32 -10.26 -2.86
C VAL A 44 -7.14 -11.55 -2.73
N ALA A 45 -6.46 -12.69 -2.83
CA ALA A 45 -7.06 -13.99 -2.61
C ALA A 45 -7.43 -14.18 -1.14
N ARG A 46 -8.48 -14.98 -0.88
CA ARG A 46 -8.90 -15.40 0.46
C ARG A 46 -8.37 -16.81 0.75
N TRP A 47 -8.37 -17.21 2.02
CA TRP A 47 -8.02 -18.57 2.47
C TRP A 47 -6.65 -19.06 2.00
N ASN A 48 -5.65 -18.16 1.93
CA ASN A 48 -4.33 -18.48 1.36
C ASN A 48 -4.38 -19.09 -0.06
N GLY A 49 -5.46 -18.82 -0.82
CA GLY A 49 -5.68 -19.39 -2.14
C GLY A 49 -6.26 -20.81 -2.15
N GLN A 50 -6.64 -21.37 -1.00
CA GLN A 50 -7.37 -22.64 -0.93
C GLN A 50 -8.87 -22.38 -1.01
N THR A 51 -9.46 -22.55 -2.20
CA THR A 51 -10.89 -22.44 -2.47
C THR A 51 -11.40 -23.63 -3.25
#